data_AF-K7RND9-F1
#
_entry.id   AF-K7RND9-F1
#
_cell.length_a   1.000
_cell.length_b   1.000
_cell.length_c   1.000
_cell.angle_alpha   90.00
_cell.angle_beta   90.00
_cell.angle_gamma   90.00
#
_symmetry.space_group_name_H-M   'P 1'
#
loop_
_entity.id
_entity.type
_entity.pdbx_description
1 polymer ?
#
loop_
_entity_poly.entity_id
_entity_poly.type
_entity_poly.pdbx_seq_one_letter_code
_entity_poly.pdbx_strand_id
1 'polypeptide(L)' 'MSVATMVREAHRRLRLARSLWRDFTGESAYDHYVDRHRAAHPDHEPMGERQFWRERARFQESNVSSGCC' A
#
# COMPACT_ATOMS: atom_id res chain seq x y z
N MET A 1 -18.96 -23.49 20.97
CA MET A 1 -17.87 -22.55 20.60
C MET A 1 -17.55 -21.66 21.79
N SER A 2 -16.30 -21.63 22.27
CA SER A 2 -15.91 -20.81 23.43
C SER A 2 -15.78 -19.33 23.06
N VAL A 3 -16.13 -18.43 23.98
CA VAL A 3 -15.98 -16.96 23.86
C VAL A 3 -14.57 -16.56 23.45
N ALA A 4 -13.55 -17.23 23.98
CA ALA A 4 -12.15 -16.97 23.64
C ALA A 4 -11.84 -17.21 22.14
N THR A 5 -12.51 -18.19 21.51
CA THR A 5 -12.34 -18.46 20.07
C THR A 5 -13.05 -17.41 19.23
N MET A 6 -14.20 -16.90 19.67
CA MET A 6 -14.91 -15.80 19.00
C MET A 6 -14.10 -14.50 19.00
N VAL A 7 -13.49 -14.16 20.14
CA VAL A 7 -12.64 -12.97 20.25
C VAL A 7 -11.43 -13.06 19.32
N ARG A 8 -10.73 -14.21 19.30
CA ARG A 8 -9.58 -14.42 18.40
C ARG A 8 -9.97 -14.30 16.93
N GLU A 9 -11.13 -14.82 16.56
CA GLU A 9 -11.63 -14.77 15.19
C GLU A 9 -12.05 -13.35 14.80
N ALA A 10 -12.69 -12.60 15.69
CA ALA A 10 -13.00 -11.19 15.49
C ALA A 10 -11.73 -10.36 15.27
N HIS A 11 -10.68 -10.58 16.08
CA HIS A 11 -9.39 -9.90 15.89
C HIS A 11 -8.75 -10.23 14.54
N ARG A 12 -8.81 -11.49 14.09
CA ARG A 12 -8.31 -11.87 12.76
C ARG A 12 -9.04 -11.12 11.65
N ARG A 13 -10.37 -11.08 11.71
CA ARG A 13 -11.21 -10.38 10.72
C ARG A 13 -10.96 -8.88 10.71
N LEU A 14 -10.81 -8.26 11.88
CA LEU A 14 -10.49 -6.84 11.99
C LEU A 14 -9.11 -6.51 11.39
N ARG A 15 -8.10 -7.35 11.62
CA ARG A 15 -6.77 -7.18 11.01
C ARG A 15 -6.82 -7.27 9.49
N LEU A 16 -7.55 -8.26 8.97
CA LEU A 16 -7.76 -8.41 7.52
C LEU A 16 -8.49 -7.19 6.94
N ALA A 17 -9.59 -6.77 7.55
CA ALA A 17 -10.35 -5.60 7.11
C ALA A 17 -9.50 -4.33 7.13
N ARG A 18 -8.64 -4.15 8.14
CA ARG A 18 -7.71 -3.02 8.20
C ARG A 18 -6.63 -3.08 7.11
N SER A 19 -6.10 -4.26 6.80
CA SER A 19 -5.15 -4.42 5.69
C SER A 19 -5.80 -4.01 4.37
N LEU A 20 -6.99 -4.54 4.10
CA LEU A 20 -7.76 -4.22 2.90
C LEU A 20 -8.08 -2.72 2.80
N TRP A 21 -8.43 -2.10 3.92
CA TRP A 21 -8.66 -0.66 3.97
C TRP A 21 -7.39 0.13 3.63
N ARG A 22 -6.23 -0.25 4.17
CA ARG A 22 -4.95 0.41 3.89
C ARG A 22 -4.52 0.25 2.44
N ASP A 23 -4.77 -0.91 1.85
CA ASP A 23 -4.51 -1.15 0.43
C ASP A 23 -5.44 -0.27 -0.43
N PHE A 24 -6.71 -0.17 -0.04
CA PHE A 24 -7.71 0.64 -0.74
C PHE A 24 -7.46 2.16 -0.62
N THR A 25 -7.13 2.67 0.57
CA THR A 25 -6.76 4.08 0.77
C THR A 25 -5.40 4.42 0.18
N GLY A 26 -4.66 3.41 -0.27
CA GLY A 26 -3.31 3.56 -0.80
C GLY A 26 -2.25 3.80 0.27
N GLU A 27 -2.58 3.71 1.56
CA GLU A 27 -1.62 3.79 2.67
C GLU A 27 -0.52 2.73 2.57
N SER A 28 -0.82 1.55 1.99
CA SER A 28 0.17 0.48 1.76
C SER A 28 1.03 0.69 0.51
N ALA A 29 0.82 1.74 -0.27
CA ALA A 29 1.46 1.87 -1.58
C ALA A 29 2.98 1.98 -1.53
N TYR A 30 3.54 2.53 -0.43
CA TYR A 30 4.99 2.55 -0.23
C TYR A 30 5.54 1.15 0.01
N ASP A 31 4.90 0.36 0.87
CA ASP A 31 5.31 -1.03 1.15
C ASP A 31 5.30 -1.86 -0.15
N HIS A 32 4.23 -1.77 -0.93
CA HIS A 32 4.13 -2.43 -2.25
C HIS A 32 5.20 -1.94 -3.24
N TYR A 33 5.58 -0.66 -3.18
CA TYR A 33 6.67 -0.12 -3.99
C TYR A 33 8.01 -0.73 -3.59
N VAL A 34 8.32 -0.79 -2.29
CA VAL A 34 9.56 -1.35 -1.77
C VAL A 34 9.68 -2.83 -2.11
N ASP A 35 8.61 -3.60 -1.94
CA ASP A 35 8.60 -5.03 -2.25
C ASP A 35 8.87 -5.27 -3.74
N ARG A 36 8.20 -4.52 -4.62
CA ARG A 36 8.46 -4.57 -6.07
C ARG A 36 9.88 -4.12 -6.39
N HIS A 37 10.37 -3.05 -5.76
CA HIS A 37 11.69 -2.49 -6.00
C HIS A 37 12.78 -3.49 -5.61
N ARG A 38 12.66 -4.14 -4.45
CA ARG A 38 13.60 -5.18 -4.00
C ARG A 38 13.56 -6.41 -4.91
N ALA A 39 12.38 -6.79 -5.40
CA ALA A 39 12.24 -7.90 -6.34
C ALA A 39 12.84 -7.58 -7.72
N ALA A 40 12.69 -6.34 -8.21
CA ALA A 40 13.17 -5.91 -9.52
C ALA A 40 14.64 -5.45 -9.53
N HIS A 41 15.10 -4.90 -8.41
CA HIS A 41 16.40 -4.26 -8.25
C HIS A 41 17.02 -4.65 -6.90
N PRO A 42 17.52 -5.88 -6.77
CA PRO A 42 18.11 -6.36 -5.52
C PRO A 42 19.37 -5.57 -5.09
N ASP A 43 20.08 -4.97 -6.06
CA ASP A 43 21.33 -4.24 -5.82
C ASP A 43 21.15 -2.73 -5.60
N HIS A 44 19.90 -2.23 -5.58
CA HIS A 44 19.62 -0.80 -5.46
C HIS A 44 18.66 -0.52 -4.30
N GLU A 45 19.06 0.39 -3.41
CA GLU A 45 18.20 0.79 -2.28
C GLU A 45 16.91 1.46 -2.79
N PRO A 46 15.72 1.09 -2.30
CA PRO A 46 14.48 1.79 -2.63
C PRO A 46 14.53 3.27 -2.24
N MET A 47 13.72 4.05 -2.93
CA MET A 47 13.49 5.44 -2.58
C MET A 47 12.90 5.57 -1.16
N GLY A 48 13.25 6.65 -0.45
CA GLY A 48 12.67 6.95 0.86
C GLY A 48 11.18 7.30 0.77
N GLU A 49 10.41 6.95 1.80
CA GLU A 49 8.94 7.11 1.84
C GLU A 49 8.46 8.52 1.46
N ARG A 50 9.01 9.56 2.09
CA ARG A 50 8.63 10.96 1.78
C ARG A 50 8.90 11.33 0.33
N GLN A 51 9.98 10.82 -0.25
CA GLN A 51 10.32 11.09 -1.63
C GLN A 51 9.34 10.38 -2.57
N PHE A 52 9.03 9.11 -2.30
CA PHE A 52 8.02 8.34 -3.03
C PHE A 52 6.68 9.08 -3.11
N TRP A 53 6.19 9.62 -1.97
CA TRP A 53 4.93 10.36 -1.94
C TRP A 53 4.96 11.64 -2.75
N ARG A 54 6.09 12.38 -2.74
CA ARG A 54 6.25 13.58 -3.60
C ARG A 54 6.29 13.23 -5.08
N GLU A 55 7.07 12.22 -5.45
CA GLU A 55 7.19 11.73 -6.84
C GLU A 55 5.81 11.27 -7.34
N ARG A 56 5.06 10.55 -6.51
CA ARG A 56 3.70 10.07 -6.82
C ARG A 56 2.69 11.20 -6.97
N ALA A 57 2.75 12.22 -6.13
CA ALA A 57 1.89 13.41 -6.26
C ALA A 57 2.21 14.15 -7.57
N ARG A 58 3.50 14.39 -7.85
CA ARG A 58 3.96 15.00 -9.10
C ARG A 58 3.50 14.19 -10.31
N PHE A 59 3.64 12.87 -10.27
CA PHE A 59 3.22 11.99 -11.35
C PHE A 59 1.72 12.10 -11.60
N GLN A 60 0.88 12.16 -10.56
CA GLN A 60 -0.57 12.32 -10.70
C GLN A 60 -0.96 13.67 -11.29
N GLU A 61 -0.24 14.75 -10.94
CA GLU A 61 -0.45 16.07 -11.53
C GLU A 61 -0.02 16.11 -13.01
N SER A 62 1.14 15.54 -13.33
CA SER A 62 1.69 15.57 -14.69
C SER A 62 1.04 14.55 -15.63
N ASN A 63 0.53 13.44 -15.08
CA ASN A 63 -0.08 12.34 -15.81
C ASN A 63 -1.61 12.37 -15.66
N VAL A 64 -2.18 13.58 -15.58
CA VAL A 64 -3.59 13.77 -15.92
C VAL A 64 -3.70 13.49 -17.41
N SER A 65 -4.15 12.29 -17.76
CA SER A 65 -4.63 12.04 -19.12
C SER A 65 -5.88 12.90 -19.28
N SER A 66 -5.71 14.13 -19.77
CA SER A 66 -6.82 14.91 -20.32
C SER A 66 -7.31 14.10 -21.51
N GLY A 67 -8.29 13.22 -21.28
CA GLY A 67 -8.87 12.41 -22.32
C GLY A 67 -9.32 13.34 -23.45
N CYS A 68 -8.59 13.29 -24.55
CA CYS A 68 -9.05 13.82 -25.82
C CYS A 68 -8.99 12.65 -26.78
N CYS A 69 -10.19 12.18 -27.13
CA CYS A 69 -10.58 11.00 -27.91
C CYS A 69 -10.72 9.70 -27.11
#